data_AF-A0A2V8BPU0-F1
#
_entry.id   AF-A0A2V8BPU0-F1
#
_cell.length_a   1.000
_cell.length_b   1.000
_cell.length_c   1.000
_cell.angle_alpha   90.00
_cell.angle_beta   90.00
_cell.angle_gamma   90.00
#
_symmetry.space_group_name_H-M   'P 1'
#
loop_
_entity.id
_entity.type
_entity.pdbx_description
1 polymer ?
#
loop_
_entity_poly.entity_id
_entity_poly.type
_entity_poly.pdbx_seq_one_letter_code
_entity_poly.pdbx_strand_id
1 'polypeptide(L)'
;MQLRQSLGVKRQVAAVLENVSGDGAFVRTTETIDPGEQVFVVFRLSETGQTGPRVAALARVVRSERQSNGNVGIAVQFSSHRFL
;
A
#
# COMPACT_ATOMS: atom_id res chain seq x y z
N MET A 1 1.56 10.06 -29.27
CA MET A 1 1.87 9.88 -27.83
C MET A 1 1.08 8.68 -27.33
N GLN A 2 1.67 7.49 -27.36
CA GLN A 2 1.01 6.26 -26.89
C GLN A 2 0.95 6.28 -25.35
N LEU A 3 -0.26 6.26 -24.79
CA LEU A 3 -0.44 5.94 -23.37
C LEU A 3 0.12 4.54 -23.16
N ARG A 4 1.22 4.42 -22.41
CA ARG A 4 1.64 3.15 -21.85
C ARG A 4 0.53 2.71 -20.90
N GLN A 5 -0.30 1.76 -21.33
CA GLN A 5 -1.17 1.03 -20.42
C GLN A 5 -0.27 0.30 -19.44
N SER A 6 -0.17 0.78 -18.20
CA SER A 6 0.44 -0.01 -17.15
C SER A 6 -0.43 -1.25 -16.97
N LEU A 7 0.11 -2.43 -17.30
CA LEU A 7 -0.48 -3.72 -16.97
C LEU A 7 -0.41 -3.90 -15.45
N GLY A 8 -1.32 -3.25 -14.72
CA GLY A 8 -1.52 -3.48 -13.30
C GLY A 8 -2.63 -4.51 -13.11
N VAL A 9 -2.35 -5.62 -12.43
CA VAL A 9 -3.40 -6.56 -12.02
C VAL A 9 -4.10 -5.94 -10.82
N LYS A 10 -5.36 -5.50 -10.99
CA LYS A 10 -6.19 -5.07 -9.86
C LYS A 10 -6.52 -6.30 -9.02
N ARG A 11 -5.92 -6.40 -7.85
CA ARG A 11 -6.22 -7.45 -6.87
C ARG A 11 -6.75 -6.82 -5.58
N GLN A 12 -7.81 -7.42 -5.03
CA GLN A 12 -8.25 -7.08 -3.69
C GLN A 12 -7.50 -7.98 -2.71
N VAL A 13 -6.80 -7.37 -1.76
CA VAL A 13 -5.95 -8.08 -0.82
C VAL A 13 -6.33 -7.67 0.60
N ALA A 14 -6.42 -8.66 1.49
CA ALA A 14 -6.52 -8.38 2.92
C ALA A 14 -5.16 -7.83 3.39
N ALA A 15 -5.17 -6.60 3.89
CA ALA A 15 -3.96 -5.94 4.36
C ALA A 15 -4.24 -5.12 5.62
N VAL A 16 -3.27 -5.06 6.50
CA VAL A 16 -3.26 -4.21 7.69
C VAL A 16 -2.23 -3.11 7.47
N LEU A 17 -2.66 -1.86 7.64
CA LEU A 17 -1.79 -0.69 7.57
C LEU A 17 -1.26 -0.38 8.98
N GLU A 18 0.05 -0.23 9.10
CA GLU A 18 0.77 0.02 10.36
C GLU A 18 1.82 1.11 10.13
N ASN A 19 2.24 1.80 11.19
CA ASN A 19 3.36 2.77 11.16
C ASN A 19 3.29 3.78 9.99
N VAL A 20 2.20 4.52 9.89
CA VAL A 20 1.97 5.50 8.81
C VAL A 20 2.71 6.81 9.11
N SER A 21 3.37 7.37 8.11
CA SER A 21 3.96 8.70 8.13
C SER A 21 3.56 9.50 6.88
N GLY A 22 4.08 10.72 6.74
CA GLY A 22 3.90 11.52 5.52
C GLY A 22 4.57 10.91 4.28
N ASP A 23 5.62 10.13 4.48
CA ASP A 23 6.48 9.63 3.39
C ASP A 23 6.23 8.15 3.07
N GLY A 24 5.42 7.45 3.85
CA GLY A 24 5.22 6.02 3.66
C GLY A 24 4.39 5.34 4.73
N ALA A 25 4.34 4.02 4.63
CA ALA A 25 3.70 3.18 5.62
C ALA A 25 4.29 1.77 5.62
N PHE A 26 4.01 1.02 6.68
CA PHE A 26 4.18 -0.41 6.69
C PHE A 26 2.84 -1.09 6.40
N VAL A 27 2.85 -2.09 5.53
CA VAL A 27 1.65 -2.85 5.18
C VAL A 27 1.93 -4.32 5.41
N ARG A 28 1.06 -4.98 6.16
CA ARG A 28 1.10 -6.43 6.35
C ARG A 28 0.02 -7.06 5.49
N THR A 29 0.37 -8.06 4.71
CA THR A 29 -0.51 -8.70 3.72
C THR A 29 -0.19 -10.18 3.59
N THR A 30 -1.07 -10.96 2.96
CA THR A 30 -0.77 -12.36 2.58
C THR A 30 -0.10 -12.48 1.22
N GLU A 31 -0.07 -11.40 0.44
CA GLU A 31 0.52 -11.40 -0.91
C GLU A 31 2.02 -11.09 -0.84
N THR A 32 2.80 -11.83 -1.61
CA THR A 32 4.21 -11.47 -1.81
C THR A 32 4.29 -10.38 -2.86
N ILE A 33 4.86 -9.23 -2.49
CA ILE A 33 5.15 -8.13 -3.39
C ILE A 33 6.63 -7.81 -3.25
N ASP A 34 7.35 -7.78 -4.36
CA ASP A 34 8.79 -7.66 -4.37
C ASP A 34 9.26 -6.21 -4.21
N PRO A 35 10.45 -5.98 -3.60
CA PRO A 35 11.07 -4.67 -3.58
C PRO A 35 11.23 -4.10 -5.00
N GLY A 36 10.92 -2.81 -5.14
CA GLY A 36 10.96 -2.08 -6.41
C GLY A 36 9.63 -2.03 -7.16
N GLU A 37 8.66 -2.89 -6.80
CA GLU A 37 7.33 -2.85 -7.40
C GLU A 37 6.58 -1.56 -7.06
N GLN A 38 5.77 -1.08 -8.02
CA GLN A 38 4.88 0.05 -7.83
C GLN A 38 3.51 -0.45 -7.37
N VAL A 39 3.02 0.15 -6.29
CA VAL A 39 1.71 -0.16 -5.72
C VAL A 39 0.87 1.10 -5.59
N PHE A 40 -0.43 0.95 -5.73
CA PHE A 40 -1.40 2.01 -5.44
C PHE A 40 -2.14 1.66 -4.15
N VAL A 41 -1.99 2.50 -3.13
CA VAL A 41 -2.54 2.26 -1.80
C VAL A 41 -3.70 3.22 -1.58
N VAL A 42 -4.85 2.69 -1.17
CA VAL A 42 -5.99 3.49 -0.71
C VAL A 42 -6.36 3.03 0.69
N PHE A 43 -6.32 3.96 1.64
CA PHE A 43 -6.67 3.67 3.03
C PHE A 43 -7.57 4.74 3.62
N ARG A 44 -8.28 4.39 4.70
CA ARG A 44 -9.12 5.31 5.46
C ARG A 44 -8.48 5.50 6.84
N LEU A 45 -8.43 6.75 7.30
CA LEU A 45 -8.11 7.08 8.68
C LEU A 45 -9.43 7.31 9.40
N SER A 46 -9.84 6.39 10.26
CA SER A 46 -11.08 6.53 11.04
C SER A 46 -10.99 5.74 12.34
N GLU A 47 -11.72 6.18 13.35
CA GLU A 47 -12.06 5.34 14.48
C GLU A 47 -12.98 4.19 14.03
N THR A 48 -12.95 3.07 14.74
CA THR A 48 -13.74 1.88 14.42
C THR A 48 -15.24 2.21 14.34
N GLY A 49 -15.89 1.83 13.24
CA GLY A 49 -17.31 2.09 13.00
C GLY A 49 -17.64 3.50 12.51
N GLN A 50 -16.66 4.38 12.35
CA GLN A 50 -16.86 5.76 11.89
C GLN A 50 -16.41 5.98 10.44
N THR A 51 -16.97 7.00 9.80
CA THR A 51 -16.43 7.54 8.55
C THR A 51 -15.20 8.40 8.84
N GLY A 52 -14.28 8.48 7.88
CA GLY A 52 -13.10 9.33 8.00
C GLY A 52 -12.43 9.57 6.66
N PRO A 53 -11.42 10.45 6.61
CA PRO A 53 -10.74 10.79 5.37
C PRO A 53 -10.15 9.56 4.71
N ARG A 54 -10.27 9.50 3.38
CA ARG A 54 -9.61 8.50 2.56
C ARG A 54 -8.37 9.13 1.93
N VAL A 55 -7.28 8.39 1.92
CA VAL A 55 -6.03 8.81 1.30
C VAL A 55 -5.74 7.84 0.17
N ALA A 56 -5.36 8.39 -0.98
CA ALA A 56 -4.80 7.63 -2.09
C ALA A 56 -3.32 7.98 -2.23
N ALA A 57 -2.47 6.97 -2.37
CA ALA A 57 -1.03 7.12 -2.53
C ALA A 57 -0.51 6.25 -3.68
N LEU A 58 0.34 6.83 -4.53
CA LEU A 58 1.25 6.08 -5.39
C LEU A 58 2.50 5.78 -4.59
N ALA A 59 2.92 4.53 -4.56
CA ALA A 59 4.04 4.11 -3.72
C ALA A 59 4.93 3.07 -4.42
N ARG A 60 6.16 2.95 -3.91
CA ARG A 60 7.09 1.91 -4.29
C ARG A 60 7.39 1.04 -3.06
N VAL A 61 7.43 -0.27 -3.24
CA VAL A 61 7.91 -1.19 -2.20
C VAL A 61 9.41 -1.02 -2.06
N VAL A 62 9.87 -0.64 -0.87
CA VAL A 62 11.32 -0.47 -0.59
C VAL A 62 11.90 -1.64 0.20
N ARG A 63 11.03 -2.43 0.85
CA ARG A 63 11.42 -3.63 1.61
C ARG A 63 10.26 -4.61 1.66
N SER A 64 10.57 -5.90 1.62
CA SER A 64 9.60 -7.01 1.75
C SER A 64 10.19 -8.06 2.68
N GLU A 65 9.40 -8.51 3.65
CA GLU A 65 9.83 -9.43 4.71
C GLU A 65 8.76 -10.49 4.94
N ARG A 66 9.12 -11.78 4.79
CA ARG A 66 8.25 -12.88 5.20
C ARG A 66 8.23 -12.99 6.72
N GLN A 67 7.04 -13.08 7.28
CA GLN A 67 6.81 -13.29 8.69
C GLN A 67 6.54 -14.77 8.98
N SER A 68 6.85 -15.21 10.19
CA SER A 68 6.69 -16.61 10.63
C SER A 68 5.24 -17.10 10.62
N ASN A 69 4.27 -16.19 10.58
CA ASN A 69 2.83 -16.48 10.52
C ASN A 69 2.29 -16.59 9.09
N GLY A 70 3.15 -16.58 8.07
CA GLY A 70 2.75 -16.66 6.66
C GLY A 70 2.32 -15.32 6.04
N ASN A 71 2.31 -14.23 6.80
CA ASN A 71 2.15 -12.89 6.25
C ASN A 71 3.46 -12.38 5.66
N VAL A 72 3.36 -11.39 4.78
CA VAL A 72 4.44 -10.59 4.24
C VAL A 72 4.24 -9.16 4.74
N GLY A 73 5.28 -8.62 5.36
CA GLY A 73 5.37 -7.21 5.68
C GLY A 73 6.09 -6.47 4.57
N ILE A 74 5.49 -5.41 4.04
CA ILE A 74 6.11 -4.53 3.06
C ILE A 74 6.22 -3.11 3.62
N ALA A 75 7.40 -2.51 3.45
CA ALA A 75 7.54 -1.07 3.65
C ALA A 75 7.35 -0.38 2.30
N VAL A 76 6.45 0.60 2.25
CA VAL A 76 6.17 1.37 1.05
C VAL A 76 6.57 2.82 1.26
N GLN A 77 7.25 3.40 0.26
CA GLN A 77 7.54 4.81 0.19
C GLN A 77 6.56 5.48 -0.75
N PHE A 78 5.87 6.53 -0.28
CA PHE A 78 4.95 7.31 -1.08
C PHE A 78 5.73 8.21 -2.05
N SER A 79 5.38 8.14 -3.33
CA SER A 79 5.85 9.07 -4.35
C SER A 79 4.90 10.26 -4.51
N SER A 80 3.61 10.05 -4.24
CA SER A 80 2.62 11.13 -4.12
C SER A 80 1.43 10.61 -3.32
N HIS A 81 0.74 11.49 -2.61
CA HIS A 81 -0.50 11.17 -1.89
C HIS A 81 -1.46 12.36 -1.87
N ARG A 82 -2.75 12.07 -1.77
CA ARG A 82 -3.81 13.07 -1.58
C ARG A 82 -4.97 12.52 -0.77
N PHE A 83 -5.67 13.41 -0.08
CA PHE A 83 -7.00 13.13 0.43
C PHE A 83 -8.00 13.01 -0.74
N LEU A 84 -8.96 12.09 -0.62
CA LEU A 84 -10.05 11.84 -1.56
C LEU A 84 -11.37 12.40 -1.04
#